data_AF-A0A382Y826-F1
#
_entry.id   AF-A0A382Y826-F1
#
_cell.length_a   1.000
_cell.length_b   1.000
_cell.length_c   1.000
_cell.angle_alpha   90.00
_cell.angle_beta   90.00
_cell.angle_gamma   90.00
#
_symmetry.space_group_name_H-M   'P 1'
#
loop_
_entity.id
_entity.type
_entity.pdbx_description
1 polymer ?
#
loop_
_entity_poly.entity_id
_entity_poly.type
_entity_poly.pdbx_seq_one_letter_code
_entity_poly.pdbx_strand_id
1 'polypeptide(L)'
;VGFTKLSAENEPAALSLLEKQRELLKPIVEEHGGSWLKEIGDGLLLLFDTTKDAVYCAIEIQNIVKEVEYLNLRIGIHQGEVQFQGNDVVGDDVNIAARIEPFAAEGGIAISDRVNASLARDPDFETKFLGKPKLKGVGQDVKVYCITSHGLPETDMSKVSAKVDSEGFQWNVKNTIGIAASMIGLFMLINFMFLRIGFADEEEVPSIAILPFENKGPTEDDFYAYGISSDLITDVTSAGLIRVASLKDIEKLEYQDMETGALAK
;
A
#
# COMPACT_ATOMS: atom_id res chain seq x y z
N VAL A 1 21.91 9.07 -21.34
CA VAL A 1 21.39 7.70 -21.59
C VAL A 1 22.54 6.73 -21.76
N GLY A 2 22.49 5.56 -21.10
CA GLY A 2 23.55 4.54 -21.19
C GLY A 2 24.73 4.73 -20.23
N PHE A 3 24.73 5.80 -19.42
CA PHE A 3 25.81 6.13 -18.48
C PHE A 3 26.10 5.00 -17.48
N THR A 4 25.07 4.43 -16.85
CA THR A 4 25.22 3.34 -15.87
C THR A 4 25.94 2.12 -16.47
N LYS A 5 25.68 1.82 -17.76
CA LYS A 5 26.36 0.72 -18.46
C LYS A 5 27.84 1.05 -18.69
N LEU A 6 28.14 2.25 -19.20
CA LEU A 6 29.52 2.71 -19.38
C LEU A 6 30.29 2.72 -18.06
N SER A 7 29.68 3.20 -16.98
CA SER A 7 30.29 3.23 -15.65
C SER A 7 30.59 1.83 -15.10
N ALA A 8 29.76 0.83 -15.42
CA ALA A 8 30.00 -0.55 -15.00
C ALA A 8 31.12 -1.22 -15.81
N GLU A 9 31.29 -0.84 -17.08
CA GLU A 9 32.32 -1.39 -17.98
C GLU A 9 33.68 -0.67 -17.83
N ASN A 10 33.66 0.66 -17.65
CA ASN A 10 34.85 1.51 -17.57
C ASN A 10 34.55 2.81 -16.78
N GLU A 11 34.77 2.76 -15.47
CA GLU A 11 34.52 3.89 -14.55
C GLU A 11 35.34 5.16 -14.89
N PRO A 12 36.66 5.10 -15.17
CA PRO A 12 37.43 6.28 -15.59
C PRO A 12 36.88 6.97 -16.85
N ALA A 13 36.44 6.19 -17.85
CA ALA A 13 35.85 6.75 -19.06
C ALA A 13 34.50 7.43 -18.78
N ALA A 14 33.68 6.84 -17.89
CA ALA A 14 32.41 7.44 -17.46
C ALA A 14 32.64 8.79 -16.73
N LEU A 15 33.61 8.85 -15.82
CA LEU A 15 33.95 10.11 -15.14
C LEU A 15 34.43 11.19 -16.11
N SER A 16 35.32 10.82 -17.04
CA SER A 16 35.81 11.73 -18.08
C SER A 16 34.67 12.25 -18.98
N LEU A 17 33.65 11.41 -19.23
CA LEU A 17 32.47 11.81 -20.00
C LEU A 17 31.62 12.85 -19.27
N LEU A 18 31.47 12.75 -17.94
CA LEU A 18 30.76 13.77 -17.15
C LEU A 18 31.52 15.09 -17.11
N GLU A 19 32.85 15.06 -17.00
CA GLU A 19 33.68 16.27 -17.09
C GLU A 19 33.52 16.93 -18.45
N LYS A 20 33.62 16.17 -19.53
CA LYS A 20 33.39 16.65 -20.89
C LYS A 20 31.97 17.21 -21.09
N GLN A 21 30.95 16.56 -20.54
CA GLN A 21 29.57 17.07 -20.57
C GLN A 21 29.52 18.47 -19.92
N ARG A 22 30.10 18.64 -18.73
CA ARG A 22 30.08 19.93 -18.03
C ARG A 22 30.86 21.01 -18.79
N GLU A 23 32.03 20.68 -19.33
CA GLU A 23 32.85 21.61 -20.11
C GLU A 23 32.14 22.12 -21.37
N LEU A 24 31.43 21.23 -22.07
CA LEU A 24 30.68 21.59 -23.27
C LEU A 24 29.41 22.38 -22.94
N LEU A 25 28.71 22.01 -21.86
CA LEU A 25 27.36 22.50 -21.59
C LEU A 25 27.38 23.85 -20.86
N LYS A 26 28.33 24.09 -19.94
CA LYS A 26 28.36 25.33 -19.14
C LYS A 26 28.38 26.61 -19.97
N PRO A 27 29.23 26.76 -21.00
CA PRO A 27 29.25 27.97 -21.82
C PRO A 27 27.92 28.21 -22.54
N ILE A 28 27.27 27.16 -23.05
CA ILE A 28 25.97 27.25 -23.72
C ILE A 28 24.89 27.71 -22.74
N VAL A 29 24.89 27.14 -21.53
CA VAL A 29 23.92 27.54 -20.50
C VAL A 29 24.11 29.01 -20.14
N GLU A 30 25.35 29.47 -19.96
CA GLU A 30 25.66 30.87 -19.65
C GLU A 30 25.29 31.82 -20.80
N GLU A 31 25.55 31.44 -22.05
CA GLU A 31 25.23 32.24 -23.24
C GLU A 31 23.72 32.49 -23.39
N HIS A 32 22.90 31.49 -23.05
CA HIS A 32 21.44 31.60 -23.02
C HIS A 32 20.89 32.14 -21.69
N GLY A 33 21.74 32.70 -20.81
CA GLY A 33 21.32 33.31 -19.54
C GLY A 33 20.81 32.31 -18.50
N GLY A 34 21.13 31.03 -18.65
CA GLY A 34 20.75 29.97 -17.72
C GLY A 34 21.63 29.92 -16.47
N SER A 35 21.06 29.39 -15.39
CA SER A 35 21.73 29.12 -14.13
C SER A 35 21.96 27.62 -13.92
N TRP A 36 23.20 27.24 -13.61
CA TRP A 36 23.58 25.86 -13.30
C TRP A 36 23.27 25.54 -11.83
N LEU A 37 22.10 24.97 -11.56
CA LEU A 37 21.63 24.80 -10.18
C LEU A 37 22.22 23.57 -9.51
N LYS A 38 22.09 22.40 -10.15
CA LYS A 38 22.39 21.13 -9.49
C LYS A 38 22.84 20.05 -10.47
N GLU A 39 23.68 19.18 -9.96
CA GLU A 39 24.13 17.96 -10.64
C GLU A 39 23.61 16.75 -9.84
N ILE A 40 23.00 15.80 -10.52
CA ILE A 40 22.33 14.64 -9.92
C ILE A 40 22.83 13.38 -10.65
N GLY A 41 23.97 12.86 -10.23
CA GLY A 41 24.64 11.77 -10.93
C GLY A 41 25.09 12.22 -12.32
N ASP A 42 24.46 11.69 -13.36
CA ASP A 42 24.64 12.05 -14.77
C ASP A 42 23.60 13.08 -15.29
N GLY A 43 22.65 13.48 -14.44
CA GLY A 43 21.62 14.48 -14.73
C GLY A 43 22.02 15.89 -14.29
N LEU A 44 21.46 16.89 -14.99
CA LEU A 44 21.66 18.31 -14.71
C LEU A 44 20.31 18.99 -14.48
N LEU A 45 20.25 19.88 -13.49
CA LEU A 45 19.13 20.79 -13.28
C LEU A 45 19.56 22.21 -13.61
N LEU A 46 18.93 22.77 -14.62
CA LEU A 46 19.21 24.11 -15.15
C LEU A 46 17.96 24.97 -14.99
N LEU A 47 18.15 26.27 -14.75
CA LEU A 47 17.08 27.25 -14.60
C LEU A 47 17.26 28.39 -15.59
N PHE A 48 16.14 28.86 -16.15
CA PHE A 48 16.11 29.98 -17.08
C PHE A 48 14.95 30.90 -16.72
N ASP A 49 15.12 32.20 -16.94
CA ASP A 49 14.08 33.20 -16.68
C ASP A 49 12.97 33.18 -17.74
N THR A 50 13.25 32.66 -18.93
CA THR A 50 12.25 32.54 -20.00
C THR A 50 12.20 31.14 -20.60
N THR A 51 11.00 30.77 -21.08
CA THR A 51 10.78 29.51 -21.79
C THR A 51 11.57 29.45 -23.09
N LYS A 52 11.73 30.58 -23.80
CA LYS A 52 12.45 30.60 -25.08
C LYS A 52 13.92 30.30 -24.88
N ASP A 53 14.56 30.93 -23.89
CA ASP A 53 15.98 30.72 -23.61
C ASP A 53 16.26 29.27 -23.22
N ALA A 54 15.42 28.68 -22.36
CA ALA A 54 15.52 27.26 -22.00
C ALA A 54 15.44 26.34 -23.21
N VAL A 55 14.51 26.62 -24.14
CA VAL A 55 14.27 25.79 -25.33
C VAL A 55 15.41 25.94 -26.33
N TYR A 56 15.88 27.15 -26.61
CA TYR A 56 17.00 27.37 -27.53
C TYR A 56 18.30 26.80 -26.97
N CYS A 57 18.58 26.98 -25.68
CA CYS A 57 19.70 26.34 -25.00
C CYS A 57 19.64 24.81 -25.15
N ALA A 58 18.47 24.20 -24.90
CA ALA A 58 18.30 22.76 -25.05
C ALA A 58 18.50 22.27 -26.49
N ILE A 59 18.07 23.02 -27.49
CA ILE A 59 18.30 22.72 -28.91
C ILE A 59 19.80 22.75 -29.23
N GLU A 60 20.50 23.79 -28.79
CA GLU A 60 21.93 23.93 -29.00
C GLU A 60 22.73 22.82 -28.30
N ILE A 61 22.36 22.49 -27.07
CA ILE A 61 22.92 21.35 -26.34
C ILE A 61 22.75 20.07 -27.16
N GLN A 62 21.55 19.76 -27.66
CA GLN A 62 21.32 18.55 -28.45
C GLN A 62 22.16 18.54 -29.73
N ASN A 63 22.36 19.69 -30.37
CA ASN A 63 23.21 19.79 -31.56
C ASN A 63 24.69 19.53 -31.26
N ILE A 64 25.21 20.08 -30.16
CA ILE A 64 26.63 19.94 -29.80
C ILE A 64 26.96 18.53 -29.31
N VAL A 65 26.08 17.91 -28.52
CA VAL A 65 26.36 16.57 -27.95
C VAL A 65 26.13 15.45 -28.95
N LYS A 66 25.43 15.70 -30.07
CA LYS A 66 25.13 14.68 -31.10
C LYS A 66 26.37 13.98 -31.65
N GLU A 67 27.49 14.71 -31.76
CA GLU A 67 28.76 14.19 -32.28
C GLU A 67 29.67 13.63 -31.18
N VAL A 68 29.23 13.66 -29.91
CA VAL A 68 30.00 13.17 -28.77
C VAL A 68 29.58 11.74 -28.45
N GLU A 69 30.49 10.80 -28.75
CA GLU A 69 30.27 9.38 -28.46
C GLU A 69 29.89 9.16 -26.98
N TYR A 70 28.89 8.30 -26.76
CA TYR A 70 28.29 7.98 -25.45
C TYR A 70 27.54 9.12 -24.73
N LEU A 71 27.54 10.37 -25.23
CA LEU A 71 26.83 11.48 -24.60
C LEU A 71 25.45 11.73 -25.22
N ASN A 72 24.58 10.73 -25.13
CA ASN A 72 23.19 10.86 -25.61
C ASN A 72 22.29 11.40 -24.49
N LEU A 73 21.75 12.60 -24.67
CA LEU A 73 20.95 13.29 -23.67
C LEU A 73 19.44 13.21 -23.96
N ARG A 74 18.65 13.21 -22.90
CA ARG A 74 17.21 13.46 -22.90
C ARG A 74 16.99 14.73 -22.11
N ILE A 75 16.16 15.63 -22.61
CA ILE A 75 15.90 16.92 -21.95
C ILE A 75 14.40 17.05 -21.68
N GLY A 76 14.05 17.38 -20.44
CA GLY A 76 12.69 17.72 -20.02
C GLY A 76 12.60 19.20 -19.64
N ILE A 77 11.63 19.93 -20.18
CA ILE A 77 11.42 21.35 -19.89
C ILE A 77 10.02 21.58 -19.34
N HIS A 78 9.94 22.27 -18.19
CA HIS A 78 8.70 22.68 -17.58
C HIS A 78 8.76 24.15 -17.17
N GLN A 79 7.63 24.84 -17.24
CA GLN A 79 7.46 26.20 -16.77
C GLN A 79 6.55 26.21 -15.54
N GLY A 80 7.07 26.71 -14.42
CA GLY A 80 6.33 26.81 -13.17
C GLY A 80 7.03 27.70 -12.16
N GLU A 81 6.51 27.73 -10.94
CA GLU A 81 7.07 28.48 -9.84
C GLU A 81 8.22 27.72 -9.20
N VAL A 82 9.29 28.45 -8.93
CA VAL A 82 10.52 27.92 -8.36
C VAL A 82 10.74 28.61 -7.01
N GLN A 83 10.78 27.83 -5.93
CA GLN A 83 11.10 28.34 -4.60
C GLN A 83 12.55 27.98 -4.24
N PHE A 84 13.30 29.01 -3.87
CA PHE A 84 14.69 28.85 -3.43
C PHE A 84 14.74 28.63 -1.92
N GLN A 85 15.50 27.62 -1.50
CA GLN A 85 15.84 27.38 -0.11
C GLN A 85 17.37 27.44 0.03
N GLY A 86 17.89 28.64 0.31
CA GLY A 86 19.32 28.90 0.26
C GLY A 86 19.83 28.80 -1.18
N ASN A 87 20.69 27.81 -1.44
CA ASN A 87 21.26 27.55 -2.76
C ASN A 87 20.60 26.34 -3.47
N ASP A 88 19.54 25.76 -2.91
CA ASP A 88 18.80 24.66 -3.55
C ASP A 88 17.41 25.13 -4.00
N VAL A 89 16.82 24.36 -4.91
CA VAL A 89 15.49 24.61 -5.45
C VAL A 89 14.55 23.46 -5.11
N VAL A 90 13.40 23.78 -4.53
CA VAL A 90 12.40 22.81 -4.09
C VAL A 90 11.03 23.25 -4.59
N GLY A 91 10.23 22.28 -5.05
CA GLY A 91 8.85 22.55 -5.45
C GLY A 91 8.30 21.45 -6.35
N ASP A 92 6.97 21.44 -6.46
CA ASP A 92 6.28 20.50 -7.34
C ASP A 92 6.68 20.69 -8.80
N ASP A 93 6.88 21.93 -9.25
CA ASP A 93 7.21 22.23 -10.65
C ASP A 93 8.62 21.75 -11.04
N VAL A 94 9.56 21.69 -10.10
CA VAL A 94 10.89 21.06 -10.28
C VAL A 94 10.75 19.56 -10.49
N ASN A 95 9.90 18.93 -9.69
CA ASN A 95 9.59 17.50 -9.81
C ASN A 95 8.89 17.18 -11.13
N ILE A 96 8.07 18.10 -11.65
CA ILE A 96 7.45 17.95 -12.98
C ILE A 96 8.53 17.94 -14.05
N ALA A 97 9.46 18.91 -14.05
CA ALA A 97 10.54 18.99 -15.04
C ALA A 97 11.33 17.66 -15.12
N ALA A 98 11.76 17.14 -13.97
CA ALA A 98 12.51 15.89 -13.88
C ALA A 98 11.71 14.66 -14.34
N ARG A 99 10.37 14.69 -14.26
CA ARG A 99 9.52 13.55 -14.67
C ARG A 99 9.05 13.64 -16.11
N ILE A 100 9.22 14.77 -16.77
CA ILE A 100 8.97 14.93 -18.20
C ILE A 100 10.16 14.44 -19.02
N GLU A 101 11.40 14.58 -18.52
CA GLU A 101 12.62 14.12 -19.21
C GLU A 101 12.55 12.68 -19.75
N PRO A 102 12.04 11.67 -19.01
CA PRO A 102 11.95 10.31 -19.52
C PRO A 102 11.06 10.13 -20.76
N PHE A 103 10.15 11.09 -21.01
CA PHE A 103 9.29 11.12 -22.20
C PHE A 103 10.00 11.67 -23.43
N ALA A 104 11.23 12.17 -23.32
CA ALA A 104 12.02 12.53 -24.48
C ALA A 104 12.62 11.27 -25.13
N ALA A 105 12.67 11.23 -26.45
CA ALA A 105 13.58 10.33 -27.16
C ALA A 105 15.04 10.62 -26.79
N GLU A 106 15.93 9.64 -26.99
CA GLU A 106 17.37 9.90 -27.00
C GLU A 106 17.70 10.98 -28.05
N GLY A 107 18.39 12.04 -27.63
CA GLY A 107 18.63 13.22 -28.47
C GLY A 107 17.43 14.17 -28.60
N GLY A 108 16.32 13.89 -27.91
CA GLY A 108 15.07 14.63 -27.99
C GLY A 108 14.82 15.58 -26.82
N ILE A 109 13.76 16.39 -26.96
CA ILE A 109 13.30 17.35 -25.95
C ILE A 109 11.81 17.11 -25.71
N ALA A 110 11.45 16.80 -24.46
CA ALA A 110 10.08 16.72 -23.98
C ALA A 110 9.72 17.98 -23.19
N ILE A 111 8.51 18.47 -23.38
CA ILE A 111 8.03 19.74 -22.82
C ILE A 111 6.64 19.59 -22.21
N SER A 112 6.33 20.39 -21.19
CA SER A 112 4.97 20.48 -20.64
C SER A 112 4.03 21.27 -21.54
N ASP A 113 2.73 21.18 -21.27
CA ASP A 113 1.70 21.96 -21.94
C ASP A 113 1.87 23.47 -21.79
N ARG A 114 2.39 23.93 -20.64
CA ARG A 114 2.71 25.34 -20.42
C ARG A 114 3.81 25.82 -21.37
N VAL A 115 4.90 25.05 -21.48
CA VAL A 115 6.00 25.35 -22.41
C VAL A 115 5.49 25.30 -23.85
N ASN A 116 4.73 24.27 -24.20
CA ASN A 116 4.12 24.14 -25.52
C ASN A 116 3.22 25.32 -25.87
N ALA A 117 2.41 25.82 -24.93
CA ALA A 117 1.54 26.98 -25.15
C ALA A 117 2.35 28.26 -25.43
N SER A 118 3.50 28.43 -24.79
CA SER A 118 4.43 29.54 -25.05
C SER A 118 5.07 29.47 -26.44
N LEU A 119 5.25 28.27 -27.00
CA LEU A 119 5.82 28.04 -28.34
C LEU A 119 4.77 28.03 -29.45
N ALA A 120 3.49 27.77 -29.16
CA ALA A 120 2.45 27.48 -30.15
C ALA A 120 2.21 28.55 -31.24
N ARG A 121 2.65 29.79 -31.03
CA ARG A 121 2.51 30.90 -31.99
C ARG A 121 3.80 31.19 -32.77
N ASP A 122 4.87 30.50 -32.44
CA ASP A 122 6.18 30.69 -33.04
C ASP A 122 6.36 29.70 -34.21
N PRO A 123 6.47 30.17 -35.46
CA PRO A 123 6.49 29.30 -36.63
C PRO A 123 7.74 28.41 -36.73
N ASP A 124 8.78 28.70 -35.96
CA ASP A 124 10.01 27.90 -35.93
C ASP A 124 9.82 26.58 -35.14
N PHE A 125 8.72 26.46 -34.39
CA PHE A 125 8.45 25.32 -33.52
C PHE A 125 7.32 24.43 -34.03
N GLU A 126 7.64 23.15 -34.23
CA GLU A 126 6.67 22.09 -34.37
C GLU A 126 6.74 21.17 -33.16
N THR A 127 5.57 20.81 -32.62
CA THR A 127 5.47 19.94 -31.44
C THR A 127 4.45 18.83 -31.65
N LYS A 128 4.70 17.69 -31.02
CA LYS A 128 3.80 16.53 -31.06
C LYS A 128 3.32 16.17 -29.66
N PHE A 129 2.03 15.94 -29.53
CA PHE A 129 1.43 15.50 -28.28
C PHE A 129 1.81 14.04 -27.96
N LEU A 130 2.30 13.81 -26.74
CA LEU A 130 2.75 12.49 -26.26
C LEU A 130 1.75 11.83 -25.31
N GLY A 131 1.01 12.61 -24.53
CA GLY A 131 0.01 12.08 -23.61
C GLY A 131 -0.19 12.93 -22.35
N LYS A 132 -0.99 12.39 -21.42
CA LYS A 132 -1.20 12.96 -20.08
C LYS A 132 -0.77 11.96 -19.00
N PRO A 133 0.54 11.76 -18.81
CA PRO A 133 1.02 10.81 -17.84
C PRO A 133 0.72 11.27 -16.41
N LYS A 134 0.34 10.34 -15.54
CA LYS A 134 0.34 10.60 -14.09
C LYS A 134 1.76 10.63 -13.58
N LEU A 135 2.24 11.81 -13.24
CA LEU A 135 3.58 12.00 -12.70
C LEU A 135 3.57 11.67 -11.20
N LYS A 136 4.26 10.61 -10.79
CA LYS A 136 4.22 10.05 -9.42
C LYS A 136 4.56 11.07 -8.33
N GLY A 137 3.58 11.60 -7.61
CA GLY A 137 3.81 12.59 -6.54
C GLY A 137 3.82 14.02 -7.07
N VAL A 138 3.04 14.29 -8.10
CA VAL A 138 2.64 15.61 -8.58
C VAL A 138 1.12 15.58 -8.60
N GLY A 139 0.48 16.56 -7.97
CA GLY A 139 -0.98 16.67 -7.94
C GLY A 139 -1.59 17.35 -9.17
N GLN A 140 -0.77 18.03 -9.97
CA GLN A 140 -1.20 18.77 -11.16
C GLN A 140 -1.33 17.83 -12.36
N ASP A 141 -2.38 18.02 -13.16
CA ASP A 141 -2.52 17.36 -14.46
C ASP A 141 -1.60 18.03 -15.49
N VAL A 142 -0.60 17.29 -15.98
CA VAL A 142 0.38 17.79 -16.94
C VAL A 142 0.22 17.04 -18.26
N LYS A 143 0.12 17.78 -19.36
CA LYS A 143 0.19 17.18 -20.71
C LYS A 143 1.62 17.31 -21.23
N VAL A 144 2.11 16.26 -21.87
CA VAL A 144 3.48 16.19 -22.36
C VAL A 144 3.50 16.21 -23.89
N TYR A 145 4.45 16.94 -24.45
CA TYR A 145 4.72 17.05 -25.87
C TYR A 145 6.22 16.82 -26.11
N CYS A 146 6.62 16.56 -27.35
CA CYS A 146 8.01 16.69 -27.79
C CYS A 146 8.14 17.73 -28.90
N ILE A 147 9.30 18.36 -29.00
CA ILE A 147 9.66 19.23 -30.12
C ILE A 147 10.14 18.35 -31.27
N THR A 148 9.60 18.56 -32.47
CA THR A 148 9.94 17.80 -33.70
C THR A 148 10.58 18.67 -34.79
N SER A 149 10.65 19.99 -34.60
CA SER A 149 11.44 20.87 -35.46
C SER A 149 12.93 20.85 -35.09
N HIS A 150 13.76 21.64 -35.79
CA HIS A 150 15.21 21.77 -35.54
C HIS A 150 16.01 20.46 -35.67
N GLY A 151 15.49 19.46 -36.39
CA GLY A 151 16.14 18.17 -36.57
C GLY A 151 16.09 17.26 -35.34
N LEU A 152 15.22 17.57 -34.37
CA LEU A 152 15.02 16.77 -33.17
C LEU A 152 14.17 15.52 -33.46
N PRO A 153 14.46 14.38 -32.81
CA PRO A 153 13.72 13.15 -33.02
C PRO A 153 12.32 13.21 -32.41
N GLU A 154 11.35 12.65 -33.12
CA GLU A 154 10.03 12.38 -32.55
C GLU A 154 10.12 11.28 -31.47
N THR A 155 9.41 11.45 -30.36
CA THR A 155 9.36 10.43 -29.31
C THR A 155 8.42 9.29 -29.69
N ASP A 156 8.99 8.08 -29.70
CA ASP A 156 8.24 6.83 -29.76
C ASP A 156 7.75 6.41 -28.37
N MET A 157 6.46 6.63 -28.11
CA MET A 157 5.81 6.29 -26.83
C MET A 157 5.88 4.80 -26.46
N SER A 158 6.11 3.90 -27.43
CA SER A 158 6.30 2.47 -27.13
C SER A 158 7.63 2.17 -26.42
N LYS A 159 8.61 3.07 -26.54
CA LYS A 159 9.95 2.96 -25.94
C LYS A 159 10.11 3.79 -24.66
N VAL A 160 9.11 4.57 -24.30
CA VAL A 160 9.10 5.35 -23.07
C VAL A 160 8.83 4.38 -21.90
N SER A 161 9.85 4.13 -21.09
CA SER A 161 9.76 3.26 -19.91
C SER A 161 9.09 3.93 -18.71
N ALA A 162 8.83 5.24 -18.79
CA ALA A 162 8.07 5.96 -17.78
C ALA A 162 6.63 5.43 -17.78
N LYS A 163 6.17 4.99 -16.60
CA LYS A 163 4.80 4.49 -16.42
C LYS A 163 3.81 5.60 -16.76
N VAL A 164 3.29 5.57 -17.99
CA VAL A 164 2.03 6.23 -18.30
C VAL A 164 0.97 5.37 -17.64
N ASP A 165 0.59 5.71 -16.41
CA ASP A 165 -0.58 5.10 -15.79
C ASP A 165 -1.77 5.44 -16.69
N SER A 166 -2.15 4.47 -17.53
CA SER A 166 -3.28 4.59 -18.45
C SER A 166 -4.51 5.04 -17.67
N GLU A 167 -5.26 6.01 -18.19
CA GLU A 167 -6.61 6.32 -17.71
C GLU A 167 -7.47 5.07 -17.82
N GLY A 168 -7.56 4.34 -16.72
CA GLY A 168 -8.29 3.10 -16.63
C GLY A 168 -8.13 2.63 -15.19
N PHE A 169 -9.25 2.57 -14.48
CA PHE A 169 -9.34 1.92 -13.18
C PHE A 169 -8.94 0.44 -13.33
N GLN A 170 -7.64 0.18 -13.27
CA GLN A 170 -7.10 -1.18 -13.30
C GLN A 170 -7.33 -1.77 -11.92
N TRP A 171 -8.44 -2.49 -11.78
CA TRP A 171 -8.72 -3.36 -10.65
C TRP A 171 -7.58 -4.38 -10.53
N ASN A 172 -6.59 -4.04 -9.70
CA ASN A 172 -5.43 -4.87 -9.49
C ASN A 172 -5.91 -6.14 -8.76
N VAL A 173 -5.89 -7.30 -9.43
CA VAL A 173 -6.28 -8.62 -8.88
C VAL A 173 -5.51 -8.94 -7.58
N LYS A 174 -4.34 -8.32 -7.35
CA LYS A 174 -3.64 -8.43 -6.07
C LYS A 174 -4.42 -7.79 -4.90
N ASN A 175 -5.19 -6.73 -5.15
CA ASN A 175 -6.04 -6.08 -4.15
C ASN A 175 -7.28 -6.92 -3.83
N THR A 176 -7.75 -7.79 -4.72
CA THR A 176 -8.93 -8.63 -4.44
C THR A 176 -8.59 -9.88 -3.68
N ILE A 177 -7.41 -10.46 -3.95
CA ILE A 177 -6.85 -11.51 -3.10
C ILE A 177 -6.59 -10.93 -1.70
N GLY A 178 -6.06 -9.70 -1.61
CA GLY A 178 -5.91 -8.99 -0.34
C GLY A 178 -7.24 -8.79 0.39
N ILE A 179 -8.26 -8.24 -0.28
CA ILE A 179 -9.59 -8.01 0.32
C ILE A 179 -10.26 -9.33 0.69
N ALA A 180 -10.20 -10.35 -0.16
CA ALA A 180 -10.76 -11.67 0.13
C ALA A 180 -10.04 -12.34 1.30
N ALA A 181 -8.70 -12.27 1.37
CA ALA A 181 -7.91 -12.79 2.49
C ALA A 181 -8.21 -12.02 3.78
N SER A 182 -8.39 -10.70 3.72
CA SER A 182 -8.79 -9.89 4.88
C SER A 182 -10.22 -10.21 5.33
N MET A 183 -11.17 -10.43 4.41
CA MET A 183 -12.53 -10.85 4.76
C MET A 183 -12.56 -12.27 5.34
N ILE A 184 -11.78 -13.21 4.78
CA ILE A 184 -11.64 -14.56 5.32
C ILE A 184 -10.99 -14.51 6.70
N GLY A 185 -9.93 -13.72 6.87
CA GLY A 185 -9.27 -13.51 8.16
C GLY A 185 -10.19 -12.89 9.21
N LEU A 186 -10.98 -11.87 8.82
CA LEU A 186 -11.98 -11.26 9.70
C LEU A 186 -13.10 -12.24 10.04
N PHE A 187 -13.57 -13.04 9.08
CA PHE A 187 -14.58 -14.06 9.30
C PHE A 187 -14.08 -15.20 10.19
N MET A 188 -12.81 -15.61 10.04
CA MET A 188 -12.13 -16.53 10.96
C MET A 188 -11.97 -15.95 12.35
N LEU A 189 -11.62 -14.66 12.47
CA LEU A 189 -11.45 -13.98 13.75
C LEU A 189 -12.78 -13.83 14.49
N ILE A 190 -13.85 -13.47 13.78
CA ILE A 190 -15.23 -13.45 14.30
C ILE A 190 -15.63 -14.87 14.72
N ASN A 191 -15.42 -15.89 13.86
CA ASN A 191 -15.71 -17.28 14.24
C ASN A 191 -14.92 -17.70 15.48
N PHE A 192 -13.64 -17.36 15.58
CA PHE A 192 -12.81 -17.70 16.74
C PHE A 192 -13.27 -17.00 18.02
N MET A 193 -13.69 -15.74 17.93
CA MET A 193 -14.25 -15.00 19.08
C MET A 193 -15.59 -15.59 19.52
N PHE A 194 -16.47 -15.96 18.58
CA PHE A 194 -17.78 -16.54 18.89
C PHE A 194 -17.71 -18.02 19.29
N LEU A 195 -16.80 -18.83 18.73
CA LEU A 195 -16.60 -20.23 19.15
C LEU A 195 -15.97 -20.33 20.55
N ARG A 196 -15.15 -19.35 20.98
CA ARG A 196 -14.58 -19.35 22.33
C ARG A 196 -15.56 -18.96 23.44
N ILE A 197 -16.76 -18.50 23.12
CA ILE A 197 -17.82 -18.22 24.09
C ILE A 197 -18.65 -19.48 24.40
N GLY A 198 -18.49 -20.57 23.64
CA GLY A 198 -19.36 -21.75 23.70
C GLY A 198 -18.88 -22.94 24.53
N PHE A 199 -17.72 -22.87 25.19
CA PHE A 199 -17.26 -23.94 26.08
C PHE A 199 -17.35 -23.47 27.53
N ALA A 200 -18.56 -23.49 28.07
CA ALA A 200 -18.69 -23.68 29.51
C ALA A 200 -18.28 -25.13 29.77
N ASP A 201 -17.25 -25.36 30.58
CA ASP A 201 -17.03 -26.67 31.18
C ASP A 201 -18.31 -27.00 31.97
N GLU A 202 -19.08 -27.98 31.50
CA GLU A 202 -20.06 -28.63 32.35
C GLU A 202 -19.26 -29.42 33.39
N GLU A 203 -18.91 -28.78 34.51
CA GLU A 203 -18.56 -29.51 35.72
C GLU A 203 -19.77 -30.41 36.01
N GLU A 204 -19.64 -31.72 35.73
CA GLU A 204 -20.61 -32.73 36.16
C GLU A 204 -20.67 -32.68 37.68
N VAL A 205 -21.63 -31.92 38.21
CA VAL A 205 -21.87 -31.86 39.65
C VAL A 205 -22.36 -33.25 40.07
N PRO A 206 -21.64 -33.97 40.96
CA PRO A 206 -22.08 -35.27 41.41
C PRO A 206 -23.49 -35.16 42.01
N SER A 207 -24.35 -36.13 41.70
CA SER A 207 -25.72 -36.18 42.21
C SER A 207 -25.96 -37.38 43.11
N ILE A 208 -26.72 -37.19 44.19
CA ILE A 208 -27.04 -38.24 45.17
C ILE A 208 -28.56 -38.28 45.36
N ALA A 209 -29.12 -39.47 45.50
CA ALA A 209 -30.48 -39.68 45.99
C ALA A 209 -30.43 -40.21 47.42
N ILE A 210 -31.22 -39.62 48.32
CA ILE A 210 -31.35 -40.06 49.71
C ILE A 210 -32.73 -40.73 49.84
N LEU A 211 -32.73 -42.05 49.97
CA LEU A 211 -33.99 -42.81 50.06
C LEU A 211 -34.67 -42.56 51.42
N PRO A 212 -36.02 -42.49 51.46
CA PRO A 212 -36.76 -42.38 52.70
C PRO A 212 -36.40 -43.51 53.68
N PHE A 213 -36.24 -43.15 54.95
CA PHE A 213 -36.01 -44.13 56.01
C PHE A 213 -37.23 -45.03 56.20
N GLU A 214 -36.97 -46.33 56.36
CA GLU A 214 -37.98 -47.31 56.70
C GLU A 214 -38.27 -47.26 58.20
N ASN A 215 -39.53 -47.04 58.58
CA ASN A 215 -39.93 -47.12 59.98
C ASN A 215 -39.99 -48.59 60.42
N LYS A 216 -39.21 -48.94 61.45
CA LYS A 216 -39.21 -50.28 62.08
C LYS A 216 -39.98 -50.33 63.40
N GLY A 217 -40.61 -49.22 63.79
CA GLY A 217 -41.38 -49.06 65.02
C GLY A 217 -42.91 -49.12 64.78
N PRO A 218 -43.70 -48.55 65.71
CA PRO A 218 -45.14 -48.40 65.54
C PRO A 218 -45.50 -47.57 64.31
N THR A 219 -46.60 -47.92 63.63
CA THR A 219 -47.08 -47.22 62.42
C THR A 219 -47.49 -45.77 62.69
N GLU A 220 -47.78 -45.41 63.95
CA GLU A 220 -48.03 -44.02 64.35
C GLU A 220 -46.82 -43.11 64.18
N ASP A 221 -45.61 -43.67 64.14
CA ASP A 221 -44.35 -42.94 64.03
C ASP A 221 -43.84 -42.77 62.58
N ASP A 222 -44.60 -43.22 61.57
CA ASP A 222 -44.20 -43.13 60.15
C ASP A 222 -43.89 -41.68 59.72
N PHE A 223 -44.59 -40.71 60.31
CA PHE A 223 -44.35 -39.29 60.06
C PHE A 223 -42.94 -38.85 60.46
N TYR A 224 -42.33 -39.44 61.50
CA TYR A 224 -40.97 -39.11 61.90
C TYR A 224 -39.95 -39.60 60.87
N ALA A 225 -40.11 -40.81 60.35
CA ALA A 225 -39.24 -41.35 59.30
C ALA A 225 -39.30 -40.49 58.04
N TYR A 226 -40.51 -40.05 57.66
CA TYR A 226 -40.74 -39.14 56.55
C TYR A 226 -40.09 -37.76 56.80
N GLY A 227 -40.35 -37.15 57.96
CA GLY A 227 -39.83 -35.83 58.32
C GLY A 227 -38.30 -35.78 58.33
N ILE A 228 -37.65 -36.76 58.99
CA ILE A 228 -36.19 -36.84 59.06
C ILE A 228 -35.58 -37.00 57.66
N SER A 229 -36.20 -37.81 56.79
CA SER A 229 -35.72 -38.01 55.41
C SER A 229 -35.82 -36.72 54.59
N SER A 230 -36.92 -35.98 54.73
CA SER A 230 -37.14 -34.70 54.05
C SER A 230 -36.15 -33.63 54.53
N ASP A 231 -35.90 -33.55 55.84
CA ASP A 231 -34.96 -32.59 56.42
C ASP A 231 -33.53 -32.91 55.97
N LEU A 232 -33.14 -34.18 55.96
CA LEU A 232 -31.82 -34.59 55.49
C LEU A 232 -31.58 -34.25 54.01
N ILE A 233 -32.59 -34.45 53.15
CA ILE A 233 -32.53 -34.02 51.73
C ILE A 233 -32.32 -32.51 51.65
N THR A 234 -33.07 -31.74 52.45
CA THR A 234 -33.01 -30.27 52.45
C THR A 234 -31.65 -29.76 52.91
N ASP A 235 -31.13 -30.30 54.02
CA ASP A 235 -29.85 -29.92 54.59
C ASP A 235 -28.69 -30.23 53.64
N VAL A 236 -28.67 -31.42 53.03
CA VAL A 236 -27.63 -31.79 52.06
C VAL A 236 -27.73 -30.96 50.78
N THR A 237 -28.94 -30.64 50.32
CA THR A 237 -29.15 -29.73 49.17
C THR A 237 -28.60 -28.34 49.48
N SER A 238 -28.81 -27.84 50.69
CA SER A 238 -28.39 -26.50 51.11
C SER A 238 -26.86 -26.32 51.19
N ALA A 239 -26.11 -27.41 51.32
CA ALA A 239 -24.64 -27.40 51.31
C ALA A 239 -24.06 -27.01 49.93
N GLY A 240 -24.84 -27.10 48.85
CA GLY A 240 -24.53 -26.51 47.53
C GLY A 240 -23.41 -27.18 46.74
N LEU A 241 -22.83 -28.28 47.24
CA LEU A 241 -21.71 -28.99 46.61
C LEU A 241 -22.14 -30.20 45.76
N ILE A 242 -23.36 -30.69 45.94
CA ILE A 242 -23.88 -31.94 45.34
C ILE A 242 -25.35 -31.71 44.97
N ARG A 243 -25.80 -32.23 43.82
CA ARG A 243 -27.22 -32.18 43.44
C ARG A 243 -27.99 -33.31 44.14
N VAL A 244 -28.96 -33.00 44.99
CA VAL A 244 -29.77 -34.02 45.66
C VAL A 244 -31.13 -34.15 44.98
N ALA A 245 -31.57 -35.39 44.72
CA ALA A 245 -32.91 -35.64 44.17
C ALA A 245 -34.01 -35.24 45.18
N SER A 246 -35.09 -34.63 44.70
CA SER A 246 -36.20 -34.26 45.57
C SER A 246 -36.95 -35.49 46.06
N LEU A 247 -37.50 -35.43 47.27
CA LEU A 247 -38.27 -36.54 47.86
C LEU A 247 -39.41 -37.00 46.94
N LYS A 248 -40.10 -36.04 46.31
CA LYS A 248 -41.19 -36.29 45.35
C LYS A 248 -40.73 -37.03 44.09
N ASP A 249 -39.48 -36.84 43.67
CA ASP A 249 -38.94 -37.55 42.51
C ASP A 249 -38.50 -38.96 42.88
N ILE A 250 -38.01 -39.15 44.11
CA ILE A 250 -37.67 -40.46 44.65
C ILE A 250 -38.92 -41.33 44.84
N GLU A 251 -40.03 -40.76 45.33
CA GLU A 251 -41.30 -41.46 45.52
C GLU A 251 -41.95 -41.97 44.22
N LYS A 252 -41.58 -41.41 43.06
CA LYS A 252 -42.05 -41.92 41.75
C LYS A 252 -41.33 -43.18 41.32
N LEU A 253 -40.22 -43.52 41.97
CA LEU A 253 -39.44 -44.72 41.67
C LEU A 253 -39.95 -45.88 42.52
N GLU A 254 -40.15 -47.04 41.90
CA GLU A 254 -40.40 -48.30 42.62
C GLU A 254 -39.08 -48.87 43.15
N TYR A 255 -38.41 -48.11 44.03
CA TYR A 255 -37.04 -48.38 44.48
C TYR A 255 -36.94 -49.53 45.50
N GLN A 256 -38.06 -49.99 46.06
CA GLN A 256 -38.09 -51.06 47.07
C GLN A 256 -37.68 -52.43 46.52
N ASP A 257 -37.87 -52.65 45.21
CA ASP A 257 -37.56 -53.92 44.53
C ASP A 257 -36.29 -53.85 43.67
N MET A 258 -35.56 -52.73 43.72
CA MET A 258 -34.37 -52.51 42.90
C MET A 258 -33.10 -53.01 43.58
N GLU A 259 -32.22 -53.67 42.83
CA GLU A 259 -30.86 -53.98 43.31
C GLU A 259 -30.02 -52.71 43.47
N THR A 260 -29.09 -52.69 44.43
CA THR A 260 -28.27 -51.51 44.77
C THR A 260 -27.49 -50.94 43.59
N GLY A 261 -27.06 -51.79 42.64
CA GLY A 261 -26.39 -51.35 41.42
C GLY A 261 -27.30 -50.68 40.39
N ALA A 262 -28.61 -50.96 40.43
CA ALA A 262 -29.61 -50.29 39.61
C ALA A 262 -30.04 -48.94 40.21
N LEU A 263 -29.97 -48.79 41.54
CA LEU A 263 -30.24 -47.53 42.24
C LEU A 263 -29.15 -46.47 42.04
N ALA A 264 -27.94 -46.88 41.68
CA ALA A 264 -26.78 -46.00 41.52
C ALA A 264 -26.60 -45.44 40.08
N LYS A 265 -27.48 -45.80 39.14
CA LYS A 265 -27.47 -45.35 37.74
C LYS A 265 -28.63 -44.39 37.48
#